data_AF-A0A7S1LJ04-F1
#
_entry.id   AF-A0A7S1LJ04-F1
#
_cell.length_a   1.000
_cell.length_b   1.000
_cell.length_c   1.000
_cell.angle_alpha   90.00
_cell.angle_beta   90.00
_cell.angle_gamma   90.00
#
_symmetry.space_group_name_H-M   'P 1'
#
loop_
_entity.id
_entity.type
_entity.pdbx_description
1 polymer ?
#
loop_
_entity_poly.entity_id
_entity_poly.type
_entity_poly.pdbx_seq_one_letter_code
_entity_poly.pdbx_strand_id
1 'polypeptide(L)'
;SPWGEEDMIRFIDTDGDSNVIRLQGGTVDVEVNGRRAFHDIITCHIDGHTLRMQTSSSKTVLMTAPPGQEEVVLRVVALLKRRHHADSMVEFADTEGNANLLRISPRGCLQLFQNGKMCLSDMHVCRLDGVGGRSLCLKGIGARSGSRSRAIVTVVE
;
A
#
# COMPACT_ATOMS: atom_id res chain seq x y z
N SER A 1 21.13 4.95 10.20
CA SER A 1 19.75 4.61 10.58
C SER A 1 19.33 3.40 9.76
N PRO A 2 18.66 2.37 10.31
CA PRO A 2 18.48 1.08 9.61
C PRO A 2 17.36 1.09 8.55
N TRP A 3 16.98 2.25 8.03
CA TRP A 3 15.83 2.42 7.14
C TRP A 3 16.25 3.25 5.92
N GLY A 4 15.93 2.76 4.72
CA GLY A 4 16.31 3.38 3.47
C GLY A 4 15.67 4.75 3.28
N GLU A 5 16.38 5.66 2.60
CA GLU A 5 15.91 7.02 2.28
C GLU A 5 14.60 7.05 1.46
N GLU A 6 14.17 5.91 0.94
CA GLU A 6 12.94 5.73 0.14
C GLU A 6 11.64 5.84 0.96
N ASP A 7 11.71 5.68 2.29
CA ASP A 7 10.53 5.70 3.19
C ASP A 7 10.32 7.05 3.89
N MET A 8 11.08 8.06 3.48
CA MET A 8 11.13 9.36 4.13
C MET A 8 11.24 10.47 3.09
N ILE A 9 10.42 11.50 3.26
CA ILE A 9 10.38 12.68 2.40
C ILE A 9 10.66 13.88 3.29
N ARG A 10 11.61 14.72 2.88
CA ARG A 10 11.99 15.93 3.58
C ARG A 10 11.85 17.11 2.63
N PHE A 11 11.22 18.17 3.09
CA PHE A 11 11.13 19.41 2.34
C PHE A 11 10.90 20.60 3.28
N ILE A 12 11.17 21.81 2.78
CA ILE A 12 10.78 23.05 3.46
C ILE A 12 9.52 23.54 2.75
N ASP A 13 8.45 23.80 3.49
CA ASP A 13 7.23 24.32 2.88
C ASP A 13 7.31 25.83 2.60
N THR A 14 6.25 26.38 2.03
CA THR A 14 6.14 27.81 1.71
C THR A 14 6.15 28.73 2.95
N ASP A 15 5.89 28.19 4.14
CA ASP A 15 5.90 28.93 5.40
C ASP A 15 7.29 28.89 6.06
N GLY A 16 8.24 28.14 5.48
CA GLY A 16 9.60 27.99 5.97
C GLY A 16 9.76 26.86 6.99
N ASP A 17 8.71 26.08 7.23
CA ASP A 17 8.75 24.98 8.18
C ASP A 17 9.46 23.75 7.59
N SER A 18 10.25 23.09 8.43
CA SER A 18 10.93 21.85 8.08
C SER A 18 10.00 20.66 8.25
N ASN A 19 9.67 20.01 7.14
CA ASN A 19 8.69 18.96 7.09
C ASN A 19 9.31 17.60 6.80
N VAL A 20 8.90 16.59 7.55
CA VAL A 20 9.28 15.19 7.34
C VAL A 20 8.03 14.33 7.29
N ILE A 21 7.82 13.64 6.17
CA ILE A 21 6.75 12.66 6.02
C ILE A 21 7.40 11.28 5.90
N ARG A 22 7.01 10.34 6.76
CA ARG A 22 7.63 9.01 6.80
C ARG A 22 6.63 7.88 6.92
N LEU A 23 6.92 6.75 6.29
CA LEU A 23 6.21 5.49 6.50
C LEU A 23 6.98 4.67 7.54
N GLN A 24 6.36 4.39 8.69
CA GLN A 24 6.98 3.60 9.75
C GLN A 24 5.93 2.72 10.43
N GLY A 25 6.21 1.42 10.55
CA GLY A 25 5.31 0.48 11.24
C GLY A 25 3.91 0.41 10.62
N GLY A 26 3.79 0.61 9.30
CA GLY A 26 2.51 0.62 8.58
C GLY A 26 1.76 1.94 8.63
N THR A 27 2.21 2.93 9.42
CA THR A 27 1.58 4.25 9.51
C THR A 27 2.39 5.31 8.79
N VAL A 28 1.72 6.33 8.25
CA VAL A 28 2.37 7.51 7.68
C VAL A 28 2.30 8.65 8.68
N ASP A 29 3.45 9.12 9.15
CA ASP A 29 3.56 10.17 10.15
C ASP A 29 4.17 11.45 9.55
N VAL A 30 3.79 12.59 10.12
CA VAL A 30 4.30 13.91 9.74
C VAL A 30 4.96 14.58 10.93
N GLU A 31 6.19 15.02 10.75
CA GLU A 31 6.93 15.87 11.68
C GLU A 31 7.11 17.26 11.07
N VAL A 32 6.89 18.28 11.89
CA VAL A 32 7.09 19.69 11.55
C VAL A 32 8.09 20.26 12.55
N ASN A 33 9.19 20.85 12.05
CA ASN A 33 10.28 21.40 12.85
C ASN A 33 10.83 20.40 13.89
N GLY A 34 10.98 19.14 13.47
CA GLY A 34 11.52 18.05 14.30
C GLY A 34 10.57 17.54 15.38
N ARG A 35 9.31 17.97 15.39
CA ARG A 35 8.27 17.49 16.32
C ARG A 35 7.18 16.77 15.54
N ARG A 36 6.75 15.60 16.02
CA ARG A 36 5.61 14.89 15.42
C ARG A 36 4.34 15.75 15.55
N ALA A 37 3.84 16.20 14.42
CA ALA A 37 2.63 17.03 14.32
C ALA A 37 1.40 16.18 14.05
N PHE A 38 1.53 15.18 13.17
CA PHE A 38 0.43 14.30 12.80
C PHE A 38 0.88 12.84 12.79
N HIS A 39 -0.05 11.97 13.17
CA HIS A 39 0.12 10.53 13.17
C HIS A 39 -0.92 9.92 12.25
N ASP A 40 -0.50 8.89 11.53
CA ASP A 40 -1.40 7.99 10.83
C ASP A 40 -2.25 8.65 9.73
N ILE A 41 -1.59 9.23 8.74
CA ILE A 41 -2.20 9.82 7.54
C ILE A 41 -2.78 8.74 6.63
N ILE A 42 -4.09 8.77 6.40
CA ILE A 42 -4.83 7.75 5.65
C ILE A 42 -5.14 8.17 4.20
N THR A 43 -5.35 9.46 3.95
CA THR A 43 -5.69 9.98 2.62
C THR A 43 -4.89 11.24 2.32
N CYS A 44 -4.70 11.51 1.03
CA CYS A 44 -4.10 12.73 0.53
C CYS A 44 -4.79 13.12 -0.78
N HIS A 45 -5.21 14.38 -0.84
CA HIS A 45 -5.68 15.05 -2.04
C HIS A 45 -4.65 16.11 -2.43
N ILE A 46 -4.43 16.25 -3.73
CA ILE A 46 -3.50 17.25 -4.28
C ILE A 46 -4.32 18.37 -4.90
N ASP A 47 -4.00 19.60 -4.52
CA ASP A 47 -4.49 20.82 -5.14
C ASP A 47 -3.28 21.69 -5.53
N GLY A 48 -2.82 21.56 -6.78
CA GLY A 48 -1.56 22.15 -7.23
C GLY A 48 -0.36 21.61 -6.44
N HIS A 49 0.31 22.49 -5.68
CA HIS A 49 1.43 22.14 -4.80
C HIS A 49 1.00 21.86 -3.35
N THR A 50 -0.29 21.98 -3.06
CA THR A 50 -0.84 21.78 -1.72
C THR A 50 -1.32 20.34 -1.54
N LEU A 51 -0.78 19.69 -0.52
CA LEU A 51 -1.19 18.40 0.00
C LEU A 51 -2.26 18.61 1.07
N ARG A 52 -3.49 18.17 0.79
CA ARG A 52 -4.56 18.06 1.78
C ARG A 52 -4.63 16.63 2.28
N MET A 53 -4.18 16.38 3.49
CA MET A 53 -4.10 15.04 4.06
C MET A 53 -5.05 14.87 5.24
N GLN A 54 -5.59 13.67 5.42
CA GLN A 54 -6.47 13.34 6.54
C GLN A 54 -5.85 12.23 7.39
N THR A 55 -5.89 12.38 8.71
CA THR A 55 -5.48 11.33 9.67
C THR A 55 -6.61 10.35 9.93
N SER A 56 -6.30 9.18 10.52
CA SER A 56 -7.32 8.23 11.01
C SER A 56 -8.24 8.83 12.09
N SER A 57 -7.76 9.85 12.81
CA SER A 57 -8.57 10.67 13.72
C SER A 57 -9.42 11.76 13.03
N SER A 58 -9.52 11.72 11.70
CA SER A 58 -10.25 12.69 10.87
C SER A 58 -9.77 14.14 10.95
N LYS A 59 -8.55 14.38 11.46
CA LYS A 59 -7.92 15.71 11.38
C LYS A 59 -7.41 15.93 9.97
N THR A 60 -7.68 17.12 9.43
CA THR A 60 -7.14 17.55 8.14
C THR A 60 -5.88 18.38 8.38
N VAL A 61 -4.83 18.11 7.60
CA VAL A 61 -3.61 18.91 7.52
C VAL A 61 -3.43 19.40 6.09
N LEU A 62 -2.95 20.64 5.96
CA LEU A 62 -2.56 21.25 4.70
C LEU A 62 -1.06 21.51 4.74
N MET A 63 -0.35 21.14 3.69
CA MET A 63 1.07 21.45 3.51
C MET A 63 1.31 21.82 2.06
N THR A 64 2.09 22.88 1.82
CA THR A 64 2.34 23.36 0.45
C THR A 64 3.81 23.23 0.13
N ALA A 65 4.13 22.39 -0.87
CA ALA A 65 5.48 22.33 -1.40
C ALA A 65 5.78 23.63 -2.17
N PRO A 66 6.99 24.19 -2.07
CA PRO A 66 7.35 25.36 -2.85
C PRO A 66 7.45 25.01 -4.35
N PRO A 67 7.33 25.99 -5.25
CA PRO A 67 7.56 25.78 -6.68
C PRO A 67 8.95 25.19 -6.95
N GLY A 68 9.05 24.26 -7.91
CA GLY A 68 10.30 23.54 -8.21
C GLY A 68 10.59 22.34 -7.30
N GLN A 69 9.63 21.97 -6.42
CA GLN A 69 9.66 20.75 -5.61
C GLN A 69 8.43 19.86 -5.87
N GLU A 70 7.94 19.82 -7.12
CA GLU A 70 6.77 19.04 -7.53
C GLU A 70 6.93 17.54 -7.23
N GLU A 71 8.16 17.04 -7.19
CA GLU A 71 8.47 15.66 -6.84
C GLU A 71 8.08 15.31 -5.40
N VAL A 72 8.03 16.28 -4.49
CA VAL A 72 7.60 16.06 -3.09
C VAL A 72 6.17 15.52 -3.08
N VAL A 73 5.28 16.16 -3.83
CA VAL A 73 3.87 15.79 -3.93
C VAL A 73 3.71 14.36 -4.46
N LEU A 74 4.45 14.03 -5.53
CA LEU A 74 4.44 12.69 -6.13
C LEU A 74 4.96 11.63 -5.16
N ARG A 75 6.03 11.93 -4.42
CA ARG A 75 6.61 11.03 -3.42
C ARG A 75 5.64 10.79 -2.26
N VAL A 76 4.91 11.81 -1.79
CA VAL A 76 3.93 11.65 -0.70
C VAL A 76 2.80 10.73 -1.11
N VAL A 77 2.28 10.86 -2.34
CA VAL A 77 1.28 9.94 -2.88
C VAL A 77 1.84 8.52 -3.00
N ALA A 78 3.06 8.35 -3.49
CA ALA A 78 3.69 7.03 -3.59
C ALA A 78 3.83 6.39 -2.20
N LEU A 79 4.22 7.18 -1.19
CA LEU A 79 4.38 6.72 0.19
C LEU A 79 3.05 6.29 0.81
N LEU A 80 1.96 7.02 0.56
CA LEU A 80 0.61 6.63 0.99
C LEU A 80 0.07 5.42 0.22
N LYS A 81 0.36 5.28 -1.07
CA LYS A 81 0.03 4.04 -1.80
C LYS A 81 0.74 2.84 -1.18
N ARG A 82 2.01 2.97 -0.82
CA ARG A 82 2.79 1.92 -0.14
C ARG A 82 2.23 1.56 1.23
N ARG A 83 1.72 2.54 1.98
CA ARG A 83 0.94 2.30 3.21
C ARG A 83 -0.27 1.40 2.94
N HIS A 84 -1.10 1.75 1.96
CA HIS A 84 -2.27 0.95 1.60
C HIS A 84 -1.90 -0.45 1.05
N HIS A 85 -0.73 -0.58 0.42
CA HIS A 85 -0.18 -1.88 0.05
C HIS A 85 0.20 -2.76 1.25
N ALA A 86 0.53 -2.18 2.42
CA ALA A 86 0.87 -2.95 3.62
C ALA A 86 -0.36 -3.57 4.30
N ASP A 87 -1.54 -2.94 4.18
CA ASP A 87 -2.78 -3.38 4.84
C ASP A 87 -3.77 -4.11 3.91
N SER A 88 -3.46 -4.24 2.62
CA SER A 88 -4.35 -4.90 1.64
C SER A 88 -4.23 -6.43 1.75
N MET A 89 -4.87 -6.99 2.77
CA MET A 89 -4.99 -8.44 3.02
C MET A 89 -6.45 -8.88 2.97
N VAL A 90 -6.71 -10.00 2.30
CA VAL A 90 -8.03 -10.63 2.24
C VAL A 90 -7.86 -12.10 2.58
N GLU A 91 -8.47 -12.52 3.67
CA GLU A 91 -8.54 -13.92 4.10
C GLU A 91 -9.89 -14.53 3.70
N PHE A 92 -9.88 -15.76 3.21
CA PHE A 92 -11.09 -16.50 2.84
C PHE A 92 -10.84 -18.00 2.87
N ALA A 93 -11.88 -18.80 3.09
CA ALA A 93 -11.82 -20.25 2.94
C ALA A 93 -12.29 -20.65 1.54
N ASP A 94 -11.62 -21.63 0.93
CA ASP A 94 -12.13 -22.25 -0.30
C ASP A 94 -13.09 -23.40 -0.01
N THR A 95 -13.72 -23.95 -1.06
CA THR A 95 -14.68 -25.06 -0.96
C THR A 95 -14.11 -26.34 -0.36
N GLU A 96 -12.79 -26.47 -0.30
CA GLU A 96 -12.09 -27.60 0.32
C GLU A 96 -11.71 -27.30 1.78
N GLY A 97 -12.07 -26.12 2.28
CA GLY A 97 -11.77 -25.67 3.63
C GLY A 97 -10.33 -25.15 3.80
N ASN A 98 -9.57 -24.96 2.72
CA ASN A 98 -8.24 -24.40 2.84
C ASN A 98 -8.32 -22.91 3.17
N ALA A 99 -7.48 -22.46 4.09
CA ALA A 99 -7.32 -21.05 4.40
C ALA A 99 -6.50 -20.37 3.29
N ASN A 100 -7.08 -19.36 2.65
CA ASN A 100 -6.45 -18.57 1.61
C ASN A 100 -6.22 -17.15 2.10
N LEU A 101 -5.06 -16.57 1.76
CA LEU A 101 -4.72 -15.17 2.03
C LEU A 101 -4.22 -14.55 0.73
N LEU A 102 -4.95 -13.56 0.23
CA LEU A 102 -4.48 -12.63 -0.79
C LEU A 102 -3.87 -11.43 -0.10
N ARG A 103 -2.66 -11.05 -0.48
CA ARG A 103 -2.04 -9.83 0.02
C ARG A 103 -1.24 -9.12 -1.04
N ILE A 104 -1.05 -7.82 -0.87
CA ILE A 104 -0.04 -7.10 -1.64
C ILE A 104 1.29 -7.13 -0.89
N SER A 105 2.36 -7.51 -1.59
CA SER A 105 3.71 -7.52 -1.04
C SER A 105 4.26 -6.09 -0.86
N PRO A 106 5.34 -5.89 -0.07
CA PRO A 106 6.01 -4.59 0.04
C PRO A 106 6.49 -3.99 -1.29
N ARG A 107 6.66 -4.82 -2.32
CA ARG A 107 7.04 -4.41 -3.69
C ARG A 107 5.83 -4.06 -4.57
N GLY A 108 4.61 -4.08 -4.04
CA GLY A 108 3.39 -3.79 -4.78
C GLY A 108 2.81 -4.97 -5.55
N CYS A 109 3.43 -6.15 -5.51
CA CYS A 109 2.96 -7.34 -6.22
C CYS A 109 1.91 -8.11 -5.42
N LEU A 110 0.83 -8.56 -6.07
CA LEU A 110 -0.19 -9.41 -5.43
C LEU A 110 0.35 -10.84 -5.24
N GLN A 111 0.13 -11.40 -4.05
CA GLN A 111 0.56 -12.74 -3.62
C GLN A 111 -0.64 -13.55 -3.11
N LEU A 112 -0.62 -14.87 -3.36
CA LEU A 112 -1.58 -15.83 -2.80
C LEU A 112 -0.83 -16.79 -1.86
N PHE A 113 -1.36 -16.93 -0.66
CA PHE A 113 -0.98 -17.97 0.30
C PHE A 113 -2.14 -18.93 0.49
N GLN A 114 -1.86 -20.22 0.55
CA GLN A 114 -2.82 -21.27 0.89
C GLN A 114 -2.26 -22.07 2.07
N ASN A 115 -3.03 -22.20 3.14
CA ASN A 115 -2.63 -22.83 4.40
C ASN A 115 -1.26 -22.31 4.91
N GLY A 116 -1.09 -20.98 4.87
CA GLY A 116 0.12 -20.29 5.31
C GLY A 116 1.34 -20.41 4.38
N LYS A 117 1.24 -21.13 3.26
CA LYS A 117 2.33 -21.28 2.28
C LYS A 117 2.08 -20.44 1.04
N MET A 118 3.08 -19.70 0.58
CA MET A 118 2.99 -18.92 -0.65
C MET A 118 2.87 -19.87 -1.86
N CYS A 119 1.78 -19.74 -2.62
CA CYS A 119 1.53 -20.51 -3.82
C CYS A 119 1.85 -19.72 -5.09
N LEU A 120 1.46 -18.44 -5.12
CA LEU A 120 1.71 -17.53 -6.24
C LEU A 120 2.30 -16.21 -5.75
N SER A 121 3.27 -15.69 -6.51
CA SER A 121 3.74 -14.31 -6.43
C SER A 121 3.51 -13.59 -7.76
N ASP A 122 3.69 -12.27 -7.77
CA ASP A 122 3.70 -11.45 -9.00
C ASP A 122 2.49 -11.73 -9.90
N MET A 123 1.33 -11.83 -9.25
CA MET A 123 0.08 -12.14 -9.95
C MET A 123 -0.29 -10.96 -10.84
N HIS A 124 -0.48 -11.25 -12.12
CA HIS A 124 -0.80 -10.28 -13.17
C HIS A 124 -2.18 -10.56 -13.79
N VAL A 125 -2.83 -11.66 -13.40
CA VAL A 125 -4.24 -11.94 -13.73
C VAL A 125 -4.97 -12.31 -12.45
N CYS A 126 -6.04 -11.58 -12.17
CA CYS A 126 -7.00 -11.87 -11.13
C CYS A 126 -8.39 -11.61 -11.72
N ARG A 127 -9.18 -12.67 -11.92
CA ARG A 127 -10.53 -12.55 -12.49
C ARG A 127 -11.51 -13.43 -11.74
N LEU A 128 -12.71 -12.93 -11.51
CA LEU A 128 -13.84 -13.75 -11.11
C LEU A 128 -14.39 -14.44 -12.36
N ASP A 129 -14.60 -15.74 -12.27
CA ASP A 129 -15.04 -16.65 -13.32
C ASP A 129 -16.06 -17.64 -12.72
N GLY A 130 -16.77 -18.38 -13.56
CA GLY A 130 -17.76 -19.38 -13.15
C GLY A 130 -19.17 -18.86 -12.88
N VAL A 131 -20.12 -19.79 -12.70
CA VAL A 131 -21.54 -19.50 -12.48
C VAL A 131 -21.72 -18.73 -11.17
N GLY A 132 -22.23 -17.51 -11.24
CA GLY A 132 -22.43 -16.63 -10.08
C GLY A 132 -21.16 -15.93 -9.57
N GLY A 133 -20.03 -15.97 -10.30
CA GLY A 133 -18.81 -15.24 -9.93
C GLY A 133 -18.07 -15.81 -8.71
N ARG A 134 -18.22 -17.11 -8.43
CA ARG A 134 -17.68 -17.77 -7.23
C ARG A 134 -16.28 -18.39 -7.40
N SER A 135 -15.72 -18.38 -8.61
CA SER A 135 -14.37 -18.90 -8.85
C SER A 135 -13.40 -17.78 -9.15
N LEU A 136 -12.38 -17.62 -8.31
CA LEU A 136 -11.28 -16.70 -8.56
C LEU A 136 -10.18 -17.41 -9.36
N CYS A 137 -9.97 -16.97 -10.60
CA CYS A 137 -8.89 -17.45 -11.44
C CYS A 137 -7.69 -16.52 -11.33
N LEU A 138 -6.58 -17.08 -10.85
CA LEU A 138 -5.34 -16.36 -10.56
C LEU A 138 -4.21 -16.88 -11.46
N LYS A 139 -3.40 -15.97 -12.01
CA LYS A 139 -2.14 -16.33 -12.69
C LYS A 139 -1.00 -15.46 -12.19
N GLY A 140 0.12 -16.10 -11.92
CA GLY A 140 1.34 -15.46 -11.41
C GLY A 140 2.55 -16.35 -11.60
N ILE A 141 3.60 -16.08 -10.84
CA ILE A 141 4.81 -16.89 -10.77
C ILE A 141 4.63 -17.93 -9.65
N GLY A 142 4.88 -19.19 -9.96
CA GLY A 142 4.82 -20.28 -8.98
C GLY A 142 5.98 -20.23 -7.99
N ALA A 143 5.68 -20.38 -6.70
CA ALA A 143 6.67 -20.27 -5.63
C ALA A 143 7.82 -21.30 -5.71
N ARG A 144 7.65 -22.42 -6.42
CA ARG A 144 8.61 -23.53 -6.48
C ARG A 144 9.49 -23.58 -7.73
N SER A 145 9.14 -22.87 -8.80
CA SER A 145 9.78 -23.08 -10.11
C SER A 145 10.15 -21.79 -10.85
N GLY A 146 9.76 -20.62 -10.37
CA GLY A 146 9.95 -19.36 -11.11
C GLY A 146 9.20 -19.31 -12.45
N SER A 147 8.42 -20.35 -12.77
CA SER A 147 7.63 -20.45 -13.99
C SER A 147 6.23 -19.90 -13.78
N ARG A 148 5.56 -19.54 -14.88
CA ARG A 148 4.17 -19.09 -14.84
C ARG A 148 3.28 -20.23 -14.36
N SER A 149 2.49 -19.95 -13.33
CA SER A 149 1.58 -20.89 -12.69
C SER A 149 0.16 -20.31 -12.62
N ARG A 150 -0.82 -21.20 -12.53
CA ARG A 150 -2.24 -20.86 -12.42
C ARG A 150 -2.82 -21.50 -11.15
N ALA A 151 -3.60 -20.73 -10.40
CA ALA A 151 -4.45 -21.25 -9.34
C ALA A 151 -5.91 -20.91 -9.66
N ILE A 152 -6.81 -21.83 -9.36
CA ILE A 152 -8.26 -21.59 -9.38
C ILE A 152 -8.71 -21.85 -7.96
N VAL A 153 -9.33 -20.84 -7.34
CA VAL A 153 -9.85 -20.94 -5.98
C VAL A 153 -11.35 -20.71 -6.05
N THR A 154 -12.15 -21.61 -5.48
CA THR A 154 -13.60 -21.44 -5.41
C THR A 154 -13.97 -20.98 -4.01
N VAL A 155 -14.63 -19.83 -3.92
CA VAL A 155 -14.94 -19.15 -2.66
C VAL A 155 -16.29 -19.64 -2.12
N VAL A 156 -16.37 -19.89 -0.82
CA VAL A 156 -17.60 -20.22 -0.10
C VAL A 156 -18.13 -18.95 0.59
N GLU A 157 -19.45 -18.76 0.61
CA GLU A 157 -20.12 -17.71 1.39
C GLU A 157 -20.14 -18.03 2.89
#